data_AF-A0A957HFZ6-F1
#
_entry.id   AF-A0A957HFZ6-F1
#
_cell.length_a   1.000
_cell.length_b   1.000
_cell.length_c   1.000
_cell.angle_alpha   90.00
_cell.angle_beta   90.00
_cell.angle_gamma   90.00
#
_symmetry.space_group_name_H-M   'P 1'
#
loop_
_entity.id
_entity.type
_entity.pdbx_description
1 polymer ?
#
loop_
_entity_poly.entity_id
_entity_poly.type
_entity_poly.pdbx_seq_one_letter_code
_entity_poly.pdbx_strand_id
1 'polypeptide(L)'
;MNYFHGSQHCSFCGRDAGEVEHLIGGAEGVYICNYCVDRCQAKLMEHSMLSGYHFPQDEFLIENLLSPREITSHLDEYVVGQEHAKRVLAVAVYNHYKRIQSQMSANEVELEKSNIVMVGPTGSGKTLLAQTLARILDVPFCIADATALTEAGYVG
;
A
#
# COMPACT_ATOMS: atom_id res chain seq x y z
N MET A 1 -34.98 -29.76 -31.41
CA MET A 1 -34.92 -29.74 -29.93
C MET A 1 -34.26 -28.44 -29.54
N ASN A 2 -35.06 -27.53 -28.99
CA ASN A 2 -34.66 -26.14 -28.70
C ASN A 2 -33.72 -26.12 -27.49
N TYR A 3 -32.55 -25.51 -27.65
CA TYR A 3 -31.63 -25.22 -26.56
C TYR A 3 -32.28 -24.19 -25.64
N PHE A 4 -32.58 -24.59 -24.39
CA PHE A 4 -32.88 -23.65 -23.31
C PHE A 4 -31.59 -22.90 -22.96
N HIS A 5 -31.32 -21.78 -23.62
CA HIS A 5 -30.51 -20.72 -23.02
C HIS A 5 -31.43 -19.94 -22.09
N GLY A 6 -31.46 -20.33 -20.81
CA GLY A 6 -32.02 -19.48 -19.78
C GLY A 6 -31.23 -18.18 -19.79
N SER A 7 -31.86 -17.08 -20.19
CA SER A 7 -31.22 -15.78 -20.26
C SER A 7 -30.74 -15.38 -18.85
N GLN A 8 -29.43 -15.44 -18.66
CA GLN A 8 -28.82 -14.95 -17.44
C GLN A 8 -29.00 -13.42 -17.44
N HIS A 9 -29.77 -12.94 -16.48
CA HIS A 9 -30.14 -11.54 -16.34
C HIS A 9 -29.76 -11.06 -14.94
N CYS A 10 -29.41 -9.78 -14.83
CA CYS A 10 -29.12 -9.17 -13.55
C CYS A 10 -30.36 -9.15 -12.66
N SER A 11 -30.29 -9.75 -11.47
CA SER A 11 -31.39 -9.80 -10.50
C SER A 11 -31.72 -8.43 -9.88
N PHE A 12 -30.89 -7.41 -10.11
CA PHE A 12 -31.09 -6.05 -9.58
C PHE A 12 -31.72 -5.08 -10.60
N CYS A 13 -31.33 -5.15 -11.87
CA CYS A 13 -31.82 -4.23 -12.91
C CYS A 13 -32.55 -4.90 -14.08
N GLY A 14 -32.57 -6.24 -14.14
CA GLY A 14 -33.27 -7.01 -15.16
C GLY A 14 -32.58 -7.06 -16.52
N ARG A 15 -31.43 -6.40 -16.71
CA ARG A 15 -30.68 -6.44 -17.98
C ARG A 15 -30.13 -7.84 -18.25
N ASP A 16 -30.18 -8.25 -19.50
CA ASP A 16 -29.61 -9.52 -19.95
C ASP A 16 -28.07 -9.46 -20.01
N ALA A 17 -27.43 -10.62 -20.00
CA ALA A 17 -25.97 -10.75 -20.10
C ALA A 17 -25.36 -10.04 -21.33
N GLY A 18 -26.13 -9.87 -22.42
CA GLY A 18 -25.69 -9.15 -23.62
C GLY A 18 -25.75 -7.62 -23.54
N GLU A 19 -26.44 -7.07 -22.54
CA GLU A 19 -26.64 -5.63 -22.36
C GLU A 19 -25.66 -5.03 -21.31
N VAL A 20 -24.78 -5.86 -20.76
CA VAL A 20 -23.84 -5.51 -19.70
C VAL A 20 -22.45 -6.03 -20.03
N GLU A 21 -21.42 -5.32 -19.58
CA GLU A 21 -20.03 -5.70 -19.82
C GLU A 21 -19.64 -6.94 -19.01
N HIS A 22 -20.11 -6.99 -17.76
CA HIS A 22 -19.89 -8.12 -16.86
C HIS A 22 -21.17 -8.49 -16.13
N LEU A 23 -21.43 -9.79 -16.06
CA LEU A 23 -22.48 -10.40 -15.25
C LEU A 23 -21.83 -11.40 -14.28
N ILE A 24 -21.93 -11.12 -12.98
CA ILE A 24 -21.29 -11.87 -11.90
C ILE A 24 -22.32 -12.81 -11.30
N GLY A 25 -22.01 -14.11 -11.27
CA GLY A 25 -22.87 -15.14 -10.67
C GLY A 25 -22.62 -15.30 -9.17
N GLY A 26 -23.69 -15.28 -8.38
CA GLY A 26 -23.72 -15.60 -6.96
C GLY A 26 -24.24 -17.01 -6.67
N ALA A 27 -24.46 -17.30 -5.39
CA ALA A 27 -25.12 -18.54 -4.98
C ALA A 27 -26.55 -18.63 -5.52
N GLU A 28 -27.04 -19.85 -5.70
CA GLU A 28 -28.45 -20.15 -6.03
C GLU A 28 -28.98 -19.48 -7.32
N GLY A 29 -28.11 -19.18 -8.29
CA GLY A 29 -28.52 -18.64 -9.59
C GLY A 29 -28.92 -17.15 -9.56
N VAL A 30 -28.47 -16.41 -8.55
CA VAL A 30 -28.56 -14.94 -8.50
C VAL A 30 -27.42 -14.34 -9.32
N TYR A 31 -27.70 -13.27 -10.07
CA TYR A 31 -26.67 -12.57 -10.86
C TYR A 31 -26.71 -11.06 -10.60
N ILE A 32 -25.54 -10.41 -10.62
CA ILE A 32 -25.41 -8.96 -10.52
C ILE A 32 -24.49 -8.43 -11.63
N CYS A 33 -24.88 -7.36 -12.31
CA CYS A 33 -24.04 -6.75 -13.36
C CYS A 33 -23.14 -5.65 -12.82
N ASN A 34 -22.08 -5.32 -13.58
CA ASN A 34 -21.14 -4.25 -13.25
C ASN A 34 -21.83 -2.92 -12.89
N TYR A 35 -22.81 -2.48 -13.70
CA TYR A 35 -23.53 -1.24 -13.44
C TYR A 35 -24.33 -1.24 -12.12
N CYS A 36 -24.84 -2.41 -11.71
CA CYS A 36 -25.54 -2.53 -10.42
C CYS A 36 -24.57 -2.53 -9.26
N VAL A 37 -23.40 -3.16 -9.39
CA VAL A 37 -22.32 -3.07 -8.41
C VAL A 37 -21.93 -1.61 -8.20
N ASP A 38 -21.67 -0.86 -9.27
CA ASP A 38 -21.27 0.55 -9.20
C ASP A 38 -22.36 1.42 -8.54
N ARG A 39 -23.62 1.20 -8.90
CA ARG A 39 -24.75 1.95 -8.31
C ARG A 39 -24.96 1.61 -6.84
N CYS A 40 -24.84 0.34 -6.46
CA CYS A 40 -24.89 -0.08 -5.06
C CYS A 40 -23.73 0.53 -4.27
N GLN A 41 -22.52 0.47 -4.80
CA GLN A 41 -21.33 1.08 -4.19
C GLN A 41 -21.50 2.58 -3.99
N ALA A 42 -21.97 3.32 -5.00
CA ALA A 42 -22.24 4.75 -4.89
C ALA A 42 -23.28 5.08 -3.80
N LYS A 43 -24.34 4.27 -3.68
CA LYS A 43 -25.36 4.45 -2.63
C LYS A 43 -24.86 4.08 -1.24
N LEU A 44 -24.02 3.06 -1.13
CA LEU A 44 -23.39 2.66 0.12
C LEU A 44 -22.38 3.72 0.59
N MET A 45 -21.65 4.35 -0.33
CA MET A 45 -20.74 5.47 -0.05
C MET A 45 -21.48 6.75 0.38
N GLU A 46 -22.67 7.02 -0.17
CA GLU A 46 -23.52 8.13 0.29
C GLU A 46 -23.97 7.92 1.75
N HIS A 47 -24.17 6.66 2.16
CA HIS A 47 -24.63 6.30 3.51
C HIS A 47 -23.50 6.13 4.54
N SER A 48 -22.27 5.85 4.12
CA SER A 48 -21.08 5.75 5.01
C SER A 48 -20.69 7.10 5.61
N MET A 49 -20.87 8.19 4.86
CA MET A 49 -20.60 9.56 5.33
C MET A 49 -21.48 9.96 6.53
N LEU A 50 -22.65 9.32 6.70
CA LEU A 50 -23.61 9.60 7.78
C LEU A 50 -23.50 8.65 8.98
N SER A 51 -22.85 7.49 8.82
CA SER A 51 -22.88 6.39 9.80
C SER A 51 -21.50 6.02 10.37
N GLY A 52 -20.42 6.68 9.94
CA GLY A 52 -19.06 6.40 10.41
C GLY A 52 -18.51 5.02 10.01
N TYR A 53 -19.23 4.30 9.14
CA TYR A 53 -18.78 3.02 8.58
C TYR A 53 -18.03 3.28 7.27
N HIS A 54 -16.70 3.38 7.36
CA HIS A 54 -15.83 3.49 6.19
C HIS A 54 -15.79 2.14 5.46
N PHE A 55 -16.21 2.11 4.18
CA PHE A 55 -15.86 0.99 3.30
C PHE A 55 -14.38 1.15 2.96
N PRO A 56 -13.53 0.11 3.08
CA PRO A 56 -12.15 0.22 2.65
C PRO A 56 -12.17 0.37 1.13
N GLN A 57 -12.03 1.61 0.67
CA GLN A 57 -11.31 1.86 -0.57
C GLN A 57 -9.89 1.33 -0.30
N ASP A 58 -9.19 0.82 -1.31
CA ASP A 58 -7.77 0.51 -1.23
C ASP A 58 -6.94 1.80 -0.95
N GLU A 59 -7.16 2.43 0.19
CA GLU A 59 -6.19 3.28 0.82
C GLU A 59 -5.04 2.34 1.17
N PHE A 60 -3.83 2.72 0.79
CA PHE A 60 -2.60 2.09 1.26
C PHE A 60 -2.42 2.45 2.75
N LEU A 61 -3.42 2.11 3.55
CA LEU A 61 -3.37 2.08 4.99
C LEU A 61 -2.48 0.91 5.31
N ILE A 62 -1.23 1.22 5.65
CA ILE A 62 -0.42 0.31 6.42
C ILE A 62 -1.12 0.23 7.77
N GLU A 63 -2.10 -0.68 7.88
CA GLU A 63 -2.98 -0.84 9.03
C GLU A 63 -2.19 -1.07 10.33
N ASN A 64 -0.91 -1.44 10.21
CA ASN A 64 0.01 -1.67 11.32
C ASN A 64 1.38 -1.01 11.07
N LEU A 65 1.41 0.33 10.93
CA LEU A 65 2.70 1.04 10.88
C LEU A 65 3.40 0.94 12.24
N LEU A 66 4.50 0.17 12.29
CA LEU A 66 5.34 0.01 13.47
C LEU A 66 5.79 1.38 14.01
N SER A 67 5.69 1.56 15.33
CA SER A 67 6.23 2.74 15.99
C SER A 67 7.76 2.78 15.91
N PRO A 68 8.40 3.97 16.02
CA PRO A 68 9.85 4.06 16.01
C PRO A 68 10.54 3.22 17.10
N ARG A 69 9.85 2.98 18.22
CA ARG A 69 10.35 2.12 19.31
C ARG A 69 10.38 0.66 18.87
N GLU A 70 9.29 0.17 18.29
CA GLU A 70 9.20 -1.22 17.79
C GLU A 70 10.21 -1.47 16.67
N ILE A 71 10.36 -0.52 15.73
CA ILE A 71 11.38 -0.62 14.68
C ILE A 71 12.78 -0.70 15.29
N THR A 72 13.08 0.12 16.30
CA THR A 72 14.37 0.07 17.00
C THR A 72 14.58 -1.28 17.68
N SER A 73 13.57 -1.78 18.39
CA SER A 73 13.64 -3.09 19.06
C SER A 73 13.88 -4.24 18.09
N HIS A 74 13.25 -4.24 16.92
CA HIS A 74 13.54 -5.23 15.88
C HIS A 74 14.95 -5.09 15.30
N LEU A 75 15.46 -3.86 15.14
CA LEU A 75 16.84 -3.65 14.72
C LEU A 75 17.85 -4.15 15.78
N ASP A 76 17.51 -4.07 17.07
CA ASP A 76 18.35 -4.55 18.18
C ASP A 76 18.60 -6.05 18.12
N GLU A 77 17.66 -6.83 17.57
CA GLU A 77 17.81 -8.28 17.41
C GLU A 77 18.93 -8.67 16.43
N TYR A 78 19.30 -7.78 15.50
CA TYR A 78 20.27 -8.06 14.43
C TYR A 78 21.52 -7.16 14.48
N VAL A 79 21.40 -5.94 15.01
CA VAL A 79 22.50 -4.96 15.03
C VAL A 79 22.81 -4.50 16.45
N VAL A 80 23.93 -4.98 16.97
CA VAL A 80 24.43 -4.64 18.31
C VAL A 80 25.03 -3.23 18.32
N GLY A 81 24.61 -2.41 19.28
CA GLY A 81 25.02 -1.01 19.38
C GLY A 81 24.45 -0.15 18.25
N GLN A 82 25.12 0.96 17.89
CA GLN A 82 24.63 1.91 16.88
C GLN A 82 23.27 2.56 17.23
N GLU A 83 23.02 2.78 18.53
CA GLU A 83 21.74 3.30 19.07
C GLU A 83 21.24 4.57 18.37
N HIS A 84 22.15 5.49 18.07
CA HIS A 84 21.80 6.72 17.37
C HIS A 84 21.31 6.44 15.95
N ALA A 85 22.01 5.60 15.19
CA ALA A 85 21.64 5.26 13.83
C ALA A 85 20.30 4.51 13.77
N LYS A 86 20.07 3.55 14.67
CA LYS A 86 18.80 2.82 14.77
C LYS A 86 17.63 3.76 15.02
N ARG A 87 17.77 4.71 15.96
CA ARG A 87 16.73 5.70 16.27
C ARG A 87 16.45 6.63 15.09
N VAL A 88 17.48 7.12 14.42
CA VAL A 88 17.33 8.01 13.24
C VAL A 88 16.61 7.28 12.11
N LEU A 89 16.99 6.04 11.82
CA LEU A 89 16.34 5.21 10.80
C LEU A 89 14.87 4.95 11.13
N ALA A 90 14.58 4.56 12.36
CA ALA A 90 13.23 4.28 12.82
C ALA A 90 12.30 5.49 12.68
N VAL A 91 12.77 6.68 13.08
CA VAL A 91 11.98 7.92 12.94
C VAL A 91 11.80 8.32 11.48
N ALA A 92 12.85 8.25 10.66
CA ALA A 92 12.77 8.64 9.27
C ALA A 92 11.82 7.75 8.46
N VAL A 93 11.85 6.44 8.68
CA VAL A 93 10.94 5.49 8.04
C VAL A 93 9.50 5.72 8.49
N TYR A 94 9.28 5.87 9.80
CA TYR A 94 7.96 6.14 10.34
C TYR A 94 7.35 7.40 9.71
N ASN A 95 8.15 8.47 9.61
CA ASN A 95 7.73 9.72 8.97
C ASN A 95 7.56 9.55 7.45
N HIS A 96 8.36 8.72 6.79
CA HIS A 96 8.22 8.42 5.37
C HIS A 96 6.85 7.81 5.06
N TYR A 97 6.40 6.83 5.86
CA TYR A 97 5.08 6.23 5.66
C TYR A 97 3.94 7.16 6.06
N LYS A 98 4.09 7.94 7.14
CA LYS A 98 3.11 8.99 7.46
C LYS A 98 2.94 9.98 6.32
N ARG A 99 4.03 10.38 5.67
CA ARG A 99 4.00 11.25 4.50
C ARG A 99 3.26 10.61 3.32
N ILE A 100 3.47 9.32 3.07
CA ILE A 100 2.74 8.61 2.00
C ILE A 100 1.24 8.58 2.31
N GLN A 101 0.85 8.25 3.54
CA GLN A 101 -0.56 8.23 3.96
C GLN A 101 -1.20 9.63 3.89
N SER A 102 -0.48 10.68 4.32
CA SER A 102 -1.01 12.04 4.30
C SER A 102 -1.14 12.63 2.91
N GLN A 103 -0.41 12.13 1.91
CA GLN A 103 -0.58 12.52 0.51
C GLN A 103 -1.89 11.96 -0.09
N MET A 104 -2.44 10.90 0.51
CA MET A 104 -3.74 10.33 0.11
C MET A 104 -4.91 11.08 0.75
N SER A 105 -4.69 11.68 1.93
CA SER A 105 -5.64 12.60 2.56
C SER A 105 -5.50 13.99 1.94
N ALA A 106 -6.59 14.67 1.57
CA ALA A 106 -6.58 15.99 0.93
C ALA A 106 -6.14 17.15 1.87
N ASN A 107 -5.00 17.01 2.55
CA ASN A 107 -4.41 18.04 3.39
C ASN A 107 -3.42 18.89 2.58
N GLU A 108 -3.56 20.21 2.63
CA GLU A 108 -2.71 21.21 1.95
C GLU A 108 -1.28 21.34 2.52
N VAL A 109 -0.88 20.47 3.45
CA VAL A 109 0.43 20.54 4.09
C VAL A 109 1.43 19.65 3.33
N GLU A 110 2.36 20.29 2.62
CA GLU A 110 3.48 19.60 1.99
C GLU A 110 4.49 19.12 3.04
N LEU A 111 4.70 17.81 3.09
CA LEU A 111 5.72 17.18 3.94
C LEU A 111 6.96 16.85 3.11
N GLU A 112 8.12 17.36 3.54
CA GLU A 112 9.40 17.11 2.87
C GLU A 112 9.91 15.66 3.05
N LYS A 113 10.62 15.15 2.05
CA LYS A 113 11.27 13.83 2.11
C LYS A 113 12.57 13.92 2.92
N SER A 114 12.67 13.13 3.99
CA SER A 114 13.92 12.95 4.72
C SER A 114 14.78 11.85 4.10
N ASN A 115 15.94 12.22 3.57
CA ASN A 115 16.98 11.26 3.16
C ASN A 115 18.02 11.11 4.29
N ILE A 116 18.64 9.93 4.40
CA ILE A 116 19.65 9.64 5.42
C ILE A 116 21.01 9.41 4.76
N VAL A 117 22.05 9.99 5.34
CA VAL A 117 23.45 9.64 5.07
C VAL A 117 24.01 8.92 6.29
N MET A 118 24.52 7.70 6.11
CA MET A 118 25.15 6.93 7.19
C MET A 118 26.68 7.02 7.10
N VAL A 119 27.31 7.62 8.11
CA VAL A 119 28.76 7.74 8.21
C VAL A 119 29.27 6.82 9.32
N GLY A 120 30.29 6.01 9.00
CA GLY A 120 30.91 5.11 9.97
C GLY A 120 32.00 4.24 9.36
N PRO A 121 32.88 3.63 10.17
CA PRO A 121 34.00 2.83 9.69
C PRO A 121 33.55 1.60 8.89
N THR A 122 34.47 0.98 8.15
CA THR A 122 34.21 -0.29 7.47
C THR A 122 33.80 -1.36 8.50
N GLY A 123 32.86 -2.23 8.10
CA GLY A 123 32.36 -3.30 9.00
C GLY A 123 31.43 -2.87 10.14
N SER A 124 31.06 -1.59 10.25
CA SER A 124 30.20 -1.10 11.36
C SER A 124 28.70 -1.44 11.25
N GLY A 125 28.30 -2.26 10.29
CA GLY A 125 26.89 -2.68 10.12
C GLY A 125 25.99 -1.73 9.32
N LYS A 126 26.52 -0.73 8.60
CA LYS A 126 25.70 0.21 7.78
C LYS A 126 24.77 -0.51 6.79
N THR A 127 25.33 -1.43 6.00
CA THR A 127 24.55 -2.21 5.03
C THR A 127 23.56 -3.16 5.71
N LEU A 128 23.96 -3.77 6.84
CA LEU A 128 23.11 -4.67 7.62
C LEU A 128 21.90 -3.93 8.21
N LEU A 129 22.08 -2.70 8.70
CA LEU A 129 20.99 -1.85 9.19
C LEU A 129 19.95 -1.63 8.08
N ALA A 130 20.38 -1.21 6.89
CA ALA A 130 19.47 -0.95 5.77
C ALA A 130 18.73 -2.22 5.30
N GLN A 131 19.45 -3.34 5.17
CA GLN A 131 18.86 -4.63 4.77
C GLN A 131 17.87 -5.17 5.82
N THR A 132 18.19 -5.02 7.10
CA THR A 132 17.33 -5.50 8.19
C THR A 132 16.07 -4.64 8.27
N LEU A 133 16.21 -3.32 8.14
CA LEU A 133 15.08 -2.41 8.10
C LEU A 133 14.10 -2.75 6.97
N ALA A 134 14.61 -3.02 5.76
CA ALA A 134 13.77 -3.46 4.65
C ALA A 134 13.02 -4.77 4.92
N ARG A 135 13.68 -5.75 5.55
CA ARG A 135 13.05 -7.03 5.93
C ARG A 135 11.95 -6.85 6.99
N ILE A 136 12.17 -5.99 7.99
CA ILE A 136 11.18 -5.73 9.05
C ILE A 136 9.91 -5.09 8.47
N LEU A 137 10.08 -4.21 7.49
CA LEU A 137 8.98 -3.44 6.89
C LEU A 137 8.31 -4.13 5.70
N ASP A 138 8.85 -5.27 5.28
CA ASP A 138 8.40 -6.03 4.10
C ASP A 138 8.23 -5.17 2.84
N VAL A 139 9.27 -4.40 2.49
CA VAL A 139 9.24 -3.50 1.34
C VAL A 139 10.34 -3.76 0.32
N PRO A 140 10.09 -3.40 -0.96
CA PRO A 140 11.11 -3.44 -1.99
C PRO A 140 12.36 -2.66 -1.57
N PHE A 141 13.53 -3.26 -1.73
CA PHE A 141 14.81 -2.69 -1.34
C PHE A 141 15.84 -2.86 -2.45
N CYS A 142 16.51 -1.75 -2.79
CA CYS A 142 17.55 -1.71 -3.81
C CYS A 142 18.87 -1.28 -3.17
N ILE A 143 19.96 -1.93 -3.59
CA ILE A 143 21.33 -1.57 -3.22
C ILE A 143 22.05 -1.17 -4.50
N ALA A 144 22.63 0.02 -4.52
CA ALA A 144 23.47 0.51 -5.60
C ALA A 144 24.81 0.99 -5.04
N ASP A 145 25.87 0.82 -5.83
CA ASP A 145 27.19 1.35 -5.53
C ASP A 145 27.41 2.64 -6.33
N ALA A 146 27.61 3.75 -5.64
CA ALA A 146 27.86 5.05 -6.27
C ALA A 146 29.18 5.06 -7.06
N THR A 147 30.16 4.21 -6.73
CA THR A 147 31.44 4.13 -7.48
C THR A 147 31.26 3.54 -8.87
N ALA A 148 30.18 2.79 -9.11
CA ALA A 148 29.82 2.26 -10.42
C ALA A 148 29.09 3.29 -11.29
N LEU A 149 28.61 4.39 -10.71
CA LEU A 149 27.90 5.45 -11.42
C LEU A 149 28.90 6.56 -11.79
N THR A 150 29.11 6.76 -13.10
CA THR A 150 29.93 7.85 -13.63
C THR A 150 29.09 8.74 -14.52
N GLU A 151 29.49 10.01 -14.62
CA GLU A 151 28.76 11.07 -15.33
C GLU A 151 28.57 10.80 -16.84
N ALA A 152 29.35 9.90 -17.43
CA ALA A 152 29.35 9.68 -18.87
C ALA A 152 28.21 8.75 -19.36
N GLY A 153 27.02 9.34 -19.52
CA GLY A 153 26.23 9.14 -20.74
C GLY A 153 25.32 7.91 -20.86
N TYR A 154 25.19 7.07 -19.83
CA TYR A 154 24.12 6.07 -19.78
C TYR A 154 23.48 6.07 -18.39
N VAL A 155 22.61 7.05 -18.17
CA VAL A 155 21.81 7.16 -16.94
C VAL A 155 20.60 6.25 -17.12
N GLY A 156 20.59 5.12 -16.41
CA GLY A 156 19.48 4.17 -16.33
C GLY A 156 19.54 3.44 -15.00
#